data_AF-A0A3M1P9P0-F1
#
_entry.id   AF-A0A3M1P9P0-F1
#
_cell.length_a   1.000
_cell.length_b   1.000
_cell.length_c   1.000
_cell.angle_alpha   90.00
_cell.angle_beta   90.00
_cell.angle_gamma   90.00
#
_symmetry.space_group_name_H-M   'P 1'
#
loop_
_entity.id
_entity.type
_entity.pdbx_description
1 polymer ?
#
loop_
_entity_poly.entity_id
_entity_poly.type
_entity_poly.pdbx_seq_one_letter_code
_entity_poly.pdbx_strand_id
1 'polypeptide(L)'
;MEFDPAFLTNLNTQLGSFLPSLLGAILILIAGWVVAAIAASITKRLLLRVNFDNRLAAAFVPVGSTARPPVEQWSATLVFWIIMIFAIVAFLNALRLDVVSQPLNNFLQQIFNYLPRLGGAALLVVVAWLLASFVKLLVTRGLTRFGLDEKLNTASAEATSEAVDPAGQPLREPIKEPVGDSPFLLSETLGNVLYW
;
A
#
# COMPACT_ATOMS: atom_id res chain seq x y z
N MET A 1 33.10 -40.02 -40.41
CA MET A 1 32.04 -39.88 -39.39
C MET A 1 30.84 -40.63 -39.92
N GLU A 2 30.64 -41.87 -39.49
CA GLU A 2 29.39 -42.59 -39.75
C GLU A 2 28.36 -42.10 -38.72
N PHE A 3 27.17 -41.71 -39.18
CA PHE A 3 26.07 -41.39 -38.29
C PHE A 3 25.55 -42.69 -37.69
N ASP A 4 25.58 -42.79 -36.36
CA ASP A 4 25.13 -44.00 -35.66
C ASP A 4 23.60 -44.16 -35.82
N PRO A 5 23.09 -45.27 -36.37
CA PRO A 5 21.65 -45.52 -36.45
C PRO A 5 20.95 -45.54 -35.08
N ALA A 6 21.69 -45.82 -33.99
CA ALA A 6 21.17 -45.70 -32.63
C ALA A 6 20.80 -44.26 -32.27
N PHE A 7 21.54 -43.26 -32.77
CA PHE A 7 21.21 -41.85 -32.55
C PHE A 7 19.89 -41.47 -33.23
N LEU A 8 19.68 -41.91 -34.47
CA LEU A 8 18.47 -41.61 -35.25
C LEU A 8 17.21 -42.23 -34.63
N THR A 9 17.32 -43.45 -34.10
CA THR A 9 16.20 -44.13 -33.41
C THR A 9 15.85 -43.47 -32.08
N ASN A 10 16.86 -43.04 -31.31
CA ASN A 10 16.64 -42.26 -30.09
C ASN A 10 16.02 -40.90 -30.38
N LEU A 11 16.48 -40.19 -31.42
CA LEU A 11 15.88 -38.92 -31.84
C LEU A 11 14.42 -39.09 -32.26
N ASN A 12 14.11 -40.08 -33.09
CA ASN A 12 12.73 -40.31 -33.55
C ASN A 12 11.80 -40.64 -32.37
N THR A 13 12.27 -41.45 -31.41
CA THR A 13 11.50 -41.81 -30.21
C THR A 13 11.27 -40.60 -29.31
N GLN A 14 12.31 -39.78 -29.08
CA GLN A 14 12.20 -38.55 -28.31
C GLN A 14 11.25 -37.56 -29.00
N LEU A 15 11.47 -37.25 -30.28
CA LEU A 15 10.66 -36.32 -31.07
C LEU A 15 9.18 -36.77 -31.17
N GLY A 16 8.93 -38.07 -31.34
CA GLY A 16 7.58 -38.63 -31.36
C GLY A 16 6.83 -38.43 -30.04
N SER A 17 7.53 -38.47 -28.90
CA SER A 17 6.94 -38.21 -27.58
C SER A 17 6.83 -36.72 -27.23
N PHE A 18 7.65 -35.86 -27.84
CA PHE A 18 7.64 -34.41 -27.62
C PHE A 18 6.44 -33.70 -28.28
N LEU A 19 5.98 -34.16 -29.45
CA LEU A 19 4.86 -33.54 -30.16
C LEU A 19 3.57 -33.50 -29.31
N PRO A 20 3.10 -34.63 -28.74
CA PRO A 20 1.92 -34.65 -27.89
C PRO A 20 2.08 -33.82 -26.60
N SER A 21 3.26 -33.86 -25.97
CA SER A 21 3.52 -33.09 -24.74
C SER A 21 3.60 -31.59 -25.01
N LEU A 22 4.16 -31.15 -26.14
CA LEU A 22 4.11 -29.76 -26.61
C LEU A 22 2.68 -29.26 -26.74
N LEU A 23 1.81 -30.06 -27.37
CA LEU A 23 0.41 -29.71 -27.55
C LEU A 23 -0.33 -29.56 -26.21
N GLY A 24 -0.12 -30.51 -25.29
CA GLY A 24 -0.67 -30.47 -23.94
C GLY A 24 -0.15 -29.27 -23.14
N ALA A 25 1.15 -28.98 -23.24
CA ALA A 25 1.77 -27.84 -22.59
C ALA A 25 1.19 -26.51 -23.13
N ILE A 26 1.08 -26.34 -24.44
CA ILE A 26 0.50 -25.14 -25.06
C ILE A 26 -0.95 -24.94 -24.58
N LEU A 27 -1.76 -26.01 -24.50
CA LEU A 27 -3.12 -25.94 -23.94
C LEU A 27 -3.11 -25.43 -22.49
N ILE A 28 -2.21 -25.94 -21.66
CA ILE A 28 -2.04 -25.51 -20.27
C ILE A 28 -1.60 -24.04 -20.19
N LEU A 29 -0.70 -23.60 -21.07
CA LEU A 29 -0.25 -22.22 -21.11
C LEU A 29 -1.38 -21.26 -21.47
N ILE A 30 -2.21 -21.63 -22.46
CA ILE A 30 -3.40 -20.85 -22.84
C ILE A 30 -4.37 -20.77 -21.66
N ALA A 31 -4.65 -21.90 -21.00
CA ALA A 31 -5.52 -21.94 -19.83
C ALA A 31 -4.96 -21.07 -18.69
N GLY A 32 -3.66 -21.18 -18.40
CA GLY A 32 -2.98 -20.40 -17.38
C GLY A 32 -2.98 -18.91 -17.66
N TRP A 33 -2.80 -18.50 -18.92
CA TRP A 33 -2.89 -17.09 -19.34
C TRP A 33 -4.29 -16.51 -19.08
N VAL A 34 -5.35 -17.27 -19.39
CA VAL A 34 -6.74 -16.86 -19.10
C VAL A 34 -6.95 -16.67 -17.61
N VAL A 35 -6.52 -17.63 -16.79
CA VAL A 35 -6.62 -17.54 -15.32
C VAL A 35 -5.85 -16.34 -14.78
N ALA A 36 -4.63 -16.10 -15.26
CA ALA A 36 -3.81 -14.95 -14.88
C ALA A 36 -4.49 -13.61 -15.21
N ALA A 37 -5.06 -13.50 -16.41
CA ALA A 37 -5.77 -12.30 -16.85
C ALA A 37 -7.00 -12.02 -15.98
N ILE A 38 -7.77 -13.06 -15.63
CA ILE A 38 -8.95 -12.93 -14.76
C ILE A 38 -8.53 -12.49 -13.37
N ALA A 39 -7.55 -13.16 -12.77
CA ALA A 39 -7.11 -12.85 -11.43
C ALA A 39 -6.51 -11.43 -11.32
N ALA A 40 -5.66 -11.03 -12.26
CA ALA A 40 -5.14 -9.66 -12.32
C ALA A 40 -6.27 -8.62 -12.47
N SER A 41 -7.29 -8.95 -13.27
CA SER A 41 -8.48 -8.09 -13.42
C SER A 41 -9.27 -7.98 -12.11
N ILE A 42 -9.42 -9.07 -11.36
CA ILE A 42 -10.08 -9.09 -10.05
C ILE A 42 -9.28 -8.26 -9.06
N THR A 43 -7.95 -8.45 -8.96
CA THR A 43 -7.09 -7.66 -8.08
C THR A 43 -7.17 -6.17 -8.41
N LYS A 44 -7.10 -5.80 -9.69
CA LYS A 44 -7.27 -4.43 -10.13
C LYS A 44 -8.63 -3.86 -9.72
N ARG A 45 -9.71 -4.64 -9.88
CA ARG A 45 -11.07 -4.25 -9.48
C ARG A 45 -11.20 -4.12 -7.97
N LEU A 46 -10.58 -5.00 -7.18
CA LEU A 46 -10.57 -4.92 -5.72
C LEU A 46 -9.80 -3.68 -5.26
N LEU A 47 -8.61 -3.43 -5.81
CA LEU A 47 -7.80 -2.30 -5.43
C LEU A 47 -8.47 -0.96 -5.76
N LEU A 48 -9.15 -0.87 -6.91
CA LEU A 48 -9.96 0.30 -7.27
C LEU A 48 -11.22 0.45 -6.42
N ARG A 49 -11.71 -0.64 -5.82
CA ARG A 49 -12.88 -0.63 -4.92
C ARG A 49 -12.48 -0.25 -3.50
N VAL A 50 -11.26 -0.62 -3.08
CA VAL A 50 -10.60 -0.06 -1.89
C VAL A 50 -10.04 1.31 -2.27
N ASN A 51 -10.93 2.27 -2.53
CA ASN A 51 -10.55 3.67 -2.43
C ASN A 51 -10.05 3.86 -1.00
N PHE A 52 -8.72 3.92 -0.85
CA PHE A 52 -8.11 4.50 0.34
C PHE A 52 -8.60 5.93 0.37
N ASP A 53 -9.76 6.11 1.02
CA ASP A 53 -10.37 7.40 1.26
C ASP A 53 -9.24 8.32 1.73
N ASN A 54 -9.18 9.53 1.19
CA ASN A 54 -8.03 10.46 1.16
C ASN A 54 -7.33 10.66 2.54
N ARG A 55 -7.97 10.20 3.61
CA ARG A 55 -7.54 10.12 5.01
C ARG A 55 -6.39 9.13 5.27
N LEU A 56 -6.26 8.01 4.54
CA LEU A 56 -5.08 7.13 4.68
C LEU A 56 -3.89 7.66 3.87
N ALA A 57 -4.13 8.22 2.68
CA ALA A 57 -3.09 8.91 1.94
C ALA A 57 -2.49 10.08 2.76
N ALA A 58 -3.32 10.86 3.46
CA ALA A 58 -2.87 11.93 4.35
C ALA A 58 -2.02 11.47 5.56
N ALA A 59 -2.13 10.19 5.97
CA ALA A 59 -1.36 9.65 7.10
C ALA A 59 -0.02 9.04 6.66
N PHE A 60 0.12 8.65 5.39
CA PHE A 60 1.32 7.97 4.86
C PHE A 60 2.06 8.77 3.77
N VAL A 61 1.49 9.89 3.28
CA VAL A 61 2.15 10.82 2.36
C VAL A 61 2.72 11.98 3.17
N PRO A 62 4.05 12.12 3.29
CA PRO A 62 4.68 13.29 3.89
C PRO A 62 4.25 14.56 3.14
N VAL A 63 3.86 15.58 3.89
CA VAL A 63 3.52 16.91 3.38
C VAL A 63 4.66 17.41 2.48
N GLY A 64 4.40 17.53 1.16
CA GLY A 64 5.37 18.07 0.18
C GLY A 64 5.61 17.24 -1.09
N SER A 65 5.05 16.05 -1.24
CA SER A 65 5.23 15.22 -2.44
C SER A 65 4.01 15.26 -3.37
N THR A 66 4.09 16.02 -4.46
CA THR A 66 3.04 16.15 -5.50
C THR A 66 3.06 15.03 -6.54
N ALA A 67 4.09 14.18 -6.54
CA ALA A 67 4.16 13.01 -7.40
C ALA A 67 3.44 11.84 -6.71
N ARG A 68 2.16 11.61 -7.03
CA ARG A 68 1.49 10.34 -6.75
C ARG A 68 2.28 9.25 -7.50
N PRO A 69 3.06 8.38 -6.83
CA PRO A 69 3.59 7.23 -7.54
C PRO A 69 2.37 6.39 -7.95
N PRO A 70 2.26 5.90 -9.20
CA PRO A 70 1.15 5.06 -9.63
C PRO A 70 1.27 3.65 -9.01
N VAL A 71 1.15 3.56 -7.68
CA VAL A 71 1.30 2.32 -6.89
C VAL A 71 0.24 1.28 -7.30
N GLU A 72 -0.89 1.74 -7.83
CA GLU A 72 -2.01 0.91 -8.30
C GLU A 72 -1.70 0.15 -9.58
N GLN A 73 -0.89 0.72 -10.48
CA GLN A 73 -0.49 0.01 -11.71
C GLN A 73 0.61 -1.02 -11.43
N TRP A 74 1.51 -0.71 -10.49
CA TRP A 74 2.61 -1.61 -10.14
C TRP A 74 2.13 -2.87 -9.43
N SER A 75 1.17 -2.75 -8.51
CA SER A 75 0.63 -3.90 -7.76
C SER A 75 -0.17 -4.89 -8.62
N ALA A 76 -1.05 -4.39 -9.51
CA ALA A 76 -1.80 -5.25 -10.43
C ALA A 76 -0.89 -5.96 -11.44
N THR A 77 0.14 -5.26 -11.94
CA THR A 77 1.16 -5.83 -12.84
C THR A 77 1.98 -6.91 -12.14
N LEU A 78 2.34 -6.70 -10.87
CA LEU A 78 3.07 -7.67 -10.05
C LEU A 78 2.25 -8.96 -9.87
N VAL A 79 0.95 -8.84 -9.55
CA VAL A 79 0.07 -10.01 -9.40
C VAL A 79 -0.11 -10.77 -10.71
N PHE A 80 -0.27 -10.07 -11.84
CA PHE A 80 -0.28 -10.71 -13.16
C PHE A 80 1.00 -11.52 -13.39
N TRP A 81 2.17 -10.92 -13.14
CA TRP A 81 3.45 -11.59 -13.33
C TRP A 81 3.63 -12.81 -12.42
N ILE A 82 3.21 -12.72 -11.16
CA ILE A 82 3.24 -13.86 -10.23
C ILE A 82 2.39 -15.02 -10.76
N ILE A 83 1.16 -14.74 -11.22
CA ILE A 83 0.28 -15.79 -11.74
C ILE A 83 0.78 -16.33 -13.07
N MET A 84 1.37 -15.48 -13.91
CA MET A 84 2.01 -15.90 -15.15
C MET A 84 3.18 -16.85 -14.90
N ILE A 85 4.00 -16.58 -13.89
CA ILE A 85 5.07 -17.50 -13.48
C ILE A 85 4.47 -18.87 -13.15
N PHE A 86 3.35 -18.94 -12.41
CA PHE A 86 2.64 -20.21 -12.13
C PHE A 86 2.19 -20.95 -13.40
N ALA A 87 1.65 -20.22 -14.38
CA ALA A 87 1.27 -20.79 -15.67
C ALA A 87 2.50 -21.35 -16.42
N ILE A 88 3.63 -20.65 -16.38
CA ILE A 88 4.88 -21.09 -17.00
C ILE A 88 5.40 -22.38 -16.32
N VAL A 89 5.30 -22.52 -14.99
CA VAL A 89 5.64 -23.77 -14.29
C VAL A 89 4.82 -24.93 -14.81
N ALA A 90 3.51 -24.74 -14.90
CA ALA A 90 2.58 -25.77 -15.33
C ALA A 90 2.86 -26.17 -16.78
N PHE A 91 3.18 -25.20 -17.63
CA PHE A 91 3.66 -25.42 -19.00
C PHE A 91 4.95 -26.25 -19.04
N LEU A 92 5.98 -25.86 -18.28
CA LEU A 92 7.27 -26.58 -18.22
C LEU A 92 7.12 -28.01 -17.69
N ASN A 93 6.23 -28.19 -16.71
CA ASN A 93 5.91 -29.50 -16.13
C ASN A 93 5.18 -30.40 -17.15
N ALA A 94 4.24 -29.84 -17.90
CA ALA A 94 3.57 -30.55 -18.98
C ALA A 94 4.52 -30.94 -20.12
N LEU A 95 5.58 -30.14 -20.32
CA LEU A 95 6.69 -30.44 -21.23
C LEU A 95 7.64 -31.53 -20.70
N ARG A 96 7.38 -32.08 -19.50
CA ARG A 96 8.20 -33.08 -18.79
C ARG A 96 9.62 -32.60 -18.48
N LEU A 97 9.79 -31.30 -18.21
CA LEU A 97 11.05 -30.74 -17.71
C LEU A 97 11.10 -30.83 -16.17
N ASP A 98 11.11 -32.06 -15.66
CA ASP A 98 11.02 -32.36 -14.22
C ASP A 98 12.11 -31.66 -13.39
N VAL A 99 13.31 -31.47 -13.96
CA VAL A 99 14.43 -30.80 -13.30
C VAL A 99 14.12 -29.33 -12.96
N VAL A 100 13.33 -28.65 -13.80
CA VAL A 100 12.99 -27.22 -13.63
C VAL A 100 11.68 -27.07 -12.86
N SER A 101 10.74 -28.01 -13.00
CA SER A 101 9.44 -27.94 -12.32
C SER A 101 9.52 -28.23 -10.82
N GLN A 102 10.51 -28.98 -10.35
CA GLN A 102 10.64 -29.38 -8.94
C GLN A 102 10.81 -28.21 -7.96
N PRO A 103 11.82 -27.31 -8.08
CA PRO A 103 11.95 -26.15 -7.19
C PRO A 103 10.72 -25.25 -7.19
N LEU A 104 10.07 -25.17 -8.35
CA LEU A 104 8.98 -24.25 -8.61
C LEU A 104 7.64 -24.77 -8.02
N ASN A 105 7.43 -26.09 -8.06
CA ASN A 105 6.37 -26.76 -7.31
C ASN A 105 6.53 -26.60 -5.79
N ASN A 106 7.76 -26.68 -5.28
CA ASN A 106 8.02 -26.45 -3.85
C ASN A 106 7.67 -25.01 -3.45
N PHE A 107 8.00 -24.02 -4.28
CA PHE A 107 7.59 -22.62 -4.06
C PHE A 107 6.06 -22.45 -4.09
N LEU A 108 5.39 -23.08 -5.04
CA LEU A 108 3.92 -23.10 -5.14
C LEU A 108 3.27 -23.62 -3.85
N GLN A 109 3.74 -24.77 -3.36
CA GLN A 109 3.26 -25.36 -2.11
C GLN A 109 3.50 -24.41 -0.93
N GLN A 110 4.66 -23.76 -0.89
CA GLN A 110 4.97 -22.78 0.15
C GLN A 110 3.97 -21.61 0.13
N ILE A 111 3.66 -21.06 -1.05
CA ILE A 111 2.68 -19.97 -1.21
C ILE A 111 1.27 -20.40 -0.79
N PHE A 112 0.83 -21.60 -1.18
CA PHE A 112 -0.45 -22.16 -0.71
C PHE A 112 -0.48 -22.32 0.81
N ASN A 113 0.64 -22.68 1.44
CA ASN A 113 0.73 -22.75 2.90
C ASN A 113 0.72 -21.36 3.57
N TYR A 114 1.10 -20.30 2.87
CA TYR A 114 1.01 -18.91 3.35
C TYR A 114 -0.40 -18.33 3.23
N LEU A 115 -1.21 -18.73 2.24
CA LEU A 115 -2.57 -18.22 2.05
C LEU A 115 -3.45 -18.32 3.32
N PRO A 116 -3.55 -19.49 3.99
CA PRO A 116 -4.31 -19.64 5.23
C PRO A 116 -3.77 -18.74 6.35
N ARG A 117 -2.44 -18.60 6.45
CA ARG A 117 -1.78 -17.76 7.47
C ARG A 117 -2.07 -16.29 7.24
N LEU A 118 -2.07 -15.84 5.98
CA LEU A 118 -2.42 -14.48 5.60
C LEU A 118 -3.90 -14.18 5.88
N GLY A 119 -4.79 -15.14 5.59
CA GLY A 119 -6.19 -15.06 5.97
C GLY A 119 -6.39 -14.98 7.48
N GLY A 120 -5.65 -15.78 8.25
CA GLY A 120 -5.63 -15.72 9.72
C GLY A 120 -5.15 -14.37 10.25
N ALA A 121 -4.09 -13.81 9.67
CA ALA A 121 -3.59 -12.49 10.03
C ALA A 121 -4.59 -11.38 9.69
N ALA A 122 -5.23 -11.42 8.52
CA ALA A 122 -6.26 -10.48 8.13
C ALA A 122 -7.47 -10.53 9.09
N LEU A 123 -7.90 -11.73 9.48
CA LEU A 123 -8.95 -11.90 10.49
C LEU A 123 -8.54 -11.27 11.83
N LEU A 124 -7.29 -11.47 12.25
CA LEU A 124 -6.74 -10.88 13.47
C LEU A 124 -6.75 -9.34 13.42
N VAL A 125 -6.37 -8.74 12.29
CA VAL A 125 -6.42 -7.29 12.07
C VAL A 125 -7.86 -6.76 12.15
N VAL A 126 -8.81 -7.47 11.53
CA VAL A 126 -10.24 -7.12 11.62
C VAL A 126 -10.69 -7.14 13.08
N VAL A 127 -10.39 -8.21 13.81
CA VAL A 127 -10.75 -8.33 15.24
C VAL A 127 -10.10 -7.22 16.06
N ALA A 128 -8.82 -6.93 15.86
CA ALA A 128 -8.11 -5.86 16.55
C ALA A 128 -8.71 -4.47 16.26
N TRP A 129 -9.09 -4.21 15.01
CA TRP A 129 -9.75 -2.96 14.61
C TRP A 129 -11.14 -2.80 15.23
N LEU A 130 -11.91 -3.88 15.28
CA LEU A 130 -13.19 -3.93 16.01
C LEU A 130 -12.99 -3.61 17.50
N LEU A 131 -12.00 -4.23 18.14
CA LEU A 131 -11.66 -3.97 19.54
C LEU A 131 -11.25 -2.51 19.78
N ALA A 132 -10.37 -1.97 18.94
CA ALA A 132 -9.93 -0.59 19.02
C ALA A 132 -11.09 0.40 18.84
N SER A 133 -12.02 0.09 17.93
CA SER A 133 -13.23 0.90 17.73
C SER A 133 -14.15 0.88 18.94
N PHE A 134 -14.30 -0.29 19.59
CA PHE A 134 -15.03 -0.43 20.85
C PHE A 134 -14.40 0.38 21.98
N VAL A 135 -13.08 0.29 22.15
CA VAL A 135 -12.35 1.07 23.17
C VAL A 135 -12.46 2.56 22.89
N LYS A 136 -12.28 2.99 21.64
CA LYS A 136 -12.45 4.40 21.25
C LYS A 136 -13.84 4.91 21.61
N LEU A 137 -14.88 4.12 21.36
CA LEU A 137 -16.27 4.47 21.69
C LEU A 137 -16.50 4.60 23.20
N LEU A 138 -15.89 3.71 24.00
CA LEU A 138 -15.95 3.78 25.46
C LEU A 138 -15.22 5.02 25.99
N VAL A 139 -14.03 5.31 25.44
CA VAL A 139 -13.22 6.48 25.82
C VAL A 139 -13.94 7.77 25.45
N THR A 140 -14.43 7.92 24.21
CA THR A 140 -15.13 9.16 23.80
C THR A 140 -16.43 9.39 24.56
N ARG A 141 -17.21 8.33 24.82
CA ARG A 141 -18.42 8.41 25.67
C ARG A 141 -18.09 8.68 27.13
N GLY A 142 -16.96 8.17 27.62
CA GLY A 142 -16.45 8.45 28.96
C GLY A 142 -16.04 9.91 29.10
N LEU A 143 -15.21 10.44 28.20
CA LEU A 143 -14.75 11.83 28.25
C LEU A 143 -15.91 12.84 28.17
N THR A 144 -16.90 12.59 27.32
CA THR A 144 -18.10 13.46 27.23
C THR A 144 -18.95 13.44 28.51
N ARG A 145 -18.93 12.35 29.28
CA ARG A 145 -19.61 12.28 30.58
C ARG A 145 -18.89 13.06 31.69
N PHE A 146 -17.58 13.27 31.55
CA PHE A 146 -16.77 14.00 32.54
C PHE A 146 -16.73 15.51 32.33
N GLY A 147 -17.40 16.06 31.30
CA GLY A 147 -17.62 17.51 31.16
C GLY A 147 -16.33 18.33 31.04
N LEU A 148 -15.22 17.72 30.63
CA LEU A 148 -13.93 18.41 30.43
C LEU A 148 -14.05 19.55 29.40
N ASP A 149 -14.99 19.42 28.47
CA ASP A 149 -15.31 20.44 27.47
C ASP A 149 -15.84 21.74 28.12
N GLU A 150 -16.57 21.63 29.23
CA GLU A 150 -17.20 22.79 29.88
C GLU A 150 -16.18 23.61 30.67
N LYS A 151 -15.19 22.96 31.29
CA LYS A 151 -14.09 23.64 32.01
C LYS A 151 -13.08 24.32 31.07
N LEU A 152 -12.89 23.81 29.85
CA LEU A 152 -12.04 24.45 28.84
C LEU A 152 -12.75 25.64 28.17
N ASN A 153 -14.08 25.56 28.02
CA ASN A 153 -14.87 26.66 27.47
C ASN A 153 -14.99 27.84 28.44
N THR A 154 -15.17 27.59 29.75
CA THR A 154 -15.22 28.66 30.76
C THR A 154 -13.88 29.36 30.95
N ALA A 155 -12.77 28.63 30.97
CA ALA A 155 -11.42 29.23 31.08
C ALA A 155 -11.08 30.09 29.85
N SER A 156 -11.57 29.72 28.66
CA SER A 156 -11.42 30.49 27.43
C SER A 156 -12.35 31.72 27.40
N ALA A 157 -13.54 31.60 28.00
CA ALA A 157 -14.50 32.70 28.12
C ALA A 157 -14.04 33.77 29.14
N GLU A 158 -13.43 33.38 30.27
CA GLU A 158 -12.86 34.32 31.24
C GLU A 158 -11.70 35.13 30.67
N ALA A 159 -10.77 34.48 29.95
CA ALA A 159 -9.65 35.18 29.29
C ALA A 159 -10.10 36.18 28.20
N THR A 160 -11.30 35.99 27.64
CA THR A 160 -11.88 36.91 26.64
C THR A 160 -12.74 38.00 27.30
N SER A 161 -13.38 37.69 28.44
CA SER A 161 -14.23 38.64 29.16
C SER A 161 -13.44 39.68 29.96
N GLU A 162 -12.18 39.39 30.31
CA GLU A 162 -11.27 40.34 30.96
C GLU A 162 -10.69 41.40 30.00
N ALA A 163 -10.94 41.26 28.70
CA ALA A 163 -10.59 42.24 27.66
C ALA A 163 -11.79 43.11 27.21
N VAL A 164 -12.96 43.00 27.86
CA VAL A 164 -14.14 43.83 27.56
C VAL A 164 -14.57 44.62 28.80
N ASP A 165 -14.02 45.84 28.89
CA ASP A 165 -14.44 46.90 29.80
C ASP A 165 -15.90 47.32 29.54
N PRO A 166 -16.80 47.35 30.55
CA PRO A 166 -18.23 47.68 30.37
C PRO A 166 -18.52 49.15 30.04
N ALA A 167 -17.52 50.04 29.97
CA ALA A 167 -17.71 51.42 29.54
C ALA A 167 -17.16 51.61 28.11
N GLY A 168 -18.02 51.48 27.09
CA GLY A 168 -17.67 51.66 25.67
C GLY A 168 -17.09 53.04 25.30
N GLN A 169 -15.86 53.32 25.71
CA GLN A 169 -15.08 54.49 25.32
C GLN A 169 -13.78 54.04 24.64
N PRO A 170 -13.42 54.64 23.49
CA PRO A 170 -12.08 54.44 22.95
C PRO A 170 -11.06 55.05 23.91
N LEU A 171 -10.22 54.21 24.49
CA LEU A 171 -9.09 54.63 25.31
C LEU A 171 -8.06 55.30 24.39
N ARG A 172 -8.18 56.63 24.29
CA ARG A 172 -7.15 57.64 23.95
C ARG A 172 -5.82 57.12 23.39
N GLU A 173 -5.50 57.43 22.13
CA GLU A 173 -4.10 57.65 21.72
C GLU A 173 -3.58 58.90 22.45
N PRO A 174 -2.39 58.84 23.09
CA PRO A 174 -1.16 59.29 22.44
C PRO A 174 0.07 58.46 22.90
N ILE A 175 1.13 58.22 22.12
CA ILE A 175 2.18 59.15 21.69
C ILE A 175 2.89 58.49 20.49
N LYS A 176 3.08 59.24 19.39
CA LYS A 176 4.07 58.91 18.36
C LYS A 176 5.45 59.21 18.92
N GLU A 177 6.22 58.18 19.27
CA GLU A 177 7.67 58.30 19.40
C GLU A 177 8.32 58.05 18.03
N PRO A 178 9.12 58.99 17.49
CA PRO A 178 10.05 58.69 16.42
C PRO A 178 11.34 58.19 17.06
N VAL A 179 11.42 56.88 17.32
CA VAL A 179 12.69 56.24 17.67
C VAL A 179 12.91 55.14 16.65
N GLY A 180 13.82 55.44 15.72
CA GLY A 180 14.44 54.42 14.91
C GLY A 180 15.21 53.49 15.84
N ASP A 181 14.93 52.20 15.72
CA ASP A 181 15.96 51.18 15.65
C ASP A 181 15.30 49.92 15.15
N SER A 182 15.66 49.54 13.92
CA SER A 182 15.30 48.26 13.34
C SER A 182 15.67 47.17 14.34
N PRO A 183 14.70 46.41 14.89
CA PRO A 183 15.03 45.32 15.79
C PRO A 183 15.92 44.36 15.00
N PHE A 184 17.06 44.00 15.57
CA PHE A 184 18.04 43.10 14.97
C PHE A 184 17.32 41.83 14.46
N LEU A 185 17.04 41.78 13.16
CA LEU A 185 16.27 40.70 12.55
C LEU A 185 17.21 39.51 12.35
N LEU A 186 17.24 38.63 13.34
CA LEU A 186 17.92 37.33 13.27
C LEU A 186 17.43 36.48 12.06
N SER A 187 16.32 36.86 11.43
CA SER A 187 15.82 36.26 10.20
C SER A 187 16.65 36.61 8.97
N GLU A 188 17.26 37.80 8.89
CA GLU A 188 18.16 38.15 7.78
C GLU A 188 19.52 37.45 7.90
N THR A 189 20.04 37.29 9.12
CA THR A 189 21.35 36.66 9.34
C THR A 189 21.30 35.13 9.31
N LEU A 190 20.23 34.51 9.82
CA LEU A 190 20.07 33.05 9.79
C LEU A 190 19.62 32.53 8.42
N GLY A 191 18.95 33.36 7.62
CA GLY A 191 18.47 32.99 6.29
C GLY A 191 19.58 32.75 5.26
N ASN A 192 20.79 33.28 5.47
CA ASN A 192 21.86 33.25 4.47
C ASN A 192 22.91 32.14 4.67
N VAL A 193 22.86 31.39 5.78
CA VAL A 193 23.87 30.36 6.12
C VAL A 193 23.39 28.94 5.79
N LEU A 194 22.09 28.72 5.59
CA LEU A 194 21.50 27.40 5.31
C LEU A 194 21.35 27.08 3.82
N TYR A 195 21.84 27.94 2.91
CA TYR A 195 21.74 27.76 1.46
C TYR A 195 23.10 27.50 0.76
N TRP A 196 24.13 27.04 1.49
CA TRP A 196 25.40 26.58 0.92
C TRP A 196 25.53 25.05 0.99
#